data_AF-A0A7R8W6K9-F1
#
_entry.id   AF-A0A7R8W6K9-F1
#
_cell.length_a   1.000
_cell.length_b   1.000
_cell.length_c   1.000
_cell.angle_alpha   90.00
_cell.angle_beta   90.00
_cell.angle_gamma   90.00
#
_symmetry.space_group_name_H-M   'P 1'
#
loop_
_entity.id
_entity.type
_entity.pdbx_description
1 polymer ?
#
loop_
_entity_poly.entity_id
_entity_poly.type
_entity_poly.pdbx_seq_one_letter_code
_entity_poly.pdbx_strand_id
1 'polypeptide(L)'
;MGSKSQRKKFAMSSRNGPQKSASPDVKKSPKRVSGNYESHFIDHSDVRDANSPDSGTSSQSSSELISAMENITISFPPKCVTPVGLTSIPPEGWVSFTFEIHQNNVGWMIGGKGSFISKVREKSGCHVQVIRHPHVRHLKLCVIYGPSLDHVEKAKLMIRERFPRSRFPRFKMDEYQEEIPIGVVPGEVVVPNIVPQHLTLPVGVSFHVVVSALSTPENIFLQQVTHPSFHHLNVLGTVMDSIYGEGSAEEPPPLMQPLTYGILCAAEWDGHWFRCQIVEVYENSDEIAVLDLDYGGYYTVKTNTCRQIRADLLNYPFQAAEAHLANIMPNDGVAYPKEALSAAEDLLMGTVLTATVIGFNTSDGKPCVELHVESPEGPVHLNQEMVCRGLARWVE
;
A
#
# COMPACT_ATOMS: atom_id res chain seq x y z
N MET A 1 -7.52 91.14 20.45
CA MET A 1 -6.94 90.16 19.51
C MET A 1 -5.81 89.45 20.23
N GLY A 2 -5.85 88.12 20.33
CA GLY A 2 -4.88 87.35 21.11
C GLY A 2 -5.53 86.07 21.63
N SER A 3 -5.16 84.95 21.02
CA SER A 3 -5.85 83.68 21.02
C SER A 3 -5.47 82.79 22.22
N LYS A 4 -6.53 82.23 22.85
CA LYS A 4 -6.70 80.86 23.39
C LYS A 4 -5.69 80.30 24.39
N SER A 5 -6.18 79.83 25.55
CA SER A 5 -6.57 78.42 25.67
C SER A 5 -7.26 78.12 27.02
N GLN A 6 -8.33 77.32 26.95
CA GLN A 6 -9.24 76.97 28.04
C GLN A 6 -8.86 75.65 28.73
N ARG A 7 -9.37 75.54 29.95
CA ARG A 7 -9.10 74.59 31.02
C ARG A 7 -9.67 73.18 30.81
N LYS A 8 -8.90 72.21 31.32
CA LYS A 8 -9.22 71.08 32.23
C LYS A 8 -10.57 70.35 32.06
N LYS A 9 -10.53 69.00 32.01
CA LYS A 9 -10.60 68.09 33.20
C LYS A 9 -10.59 66.60 32.82
N PHE A 10 -9.75 65.85 33.54
CA PHE A 10 -9.89 64.52 34.16
C PHE A 10 -10.46 63.27 33.43
N ALA A 11 -9.63 62.21 33.50
CA ALA A 11 -9.90 60.84 33.98
C ALA A 11 -9.76 59.67 32.98
N MET A 12 -8.65 58.94 33.18
CA MET A 12 -8.43 57.48 33.19
C MET A 12 -8.82 56.56 32.02
N SER A 13 -7.82 55.71 31.68
CA SER A 13 -7.88 54.38 31.08
C SER A 13 -8.14 54.26 29.57
N SER A 14 -7.06 54.04 28.81
CA SER A 14 -7.11 53.43 27.47
C SER A 14 -5.72 53.00 26.98
N ARG A 15 -5.53 51.69 26.86
CA ARG A 15 -4.91 50.93 25.74
C ARG A 15 -3.57 51.43 25.16
N ASN A 16 -2.48 50.76 25.54
CA ASN A 16 -1.34 50.54 24.65
C ASN A 16 -1.46 49.13 24.07
N GLY A 17 -1.70 49.01 22.76
CA GLY A 17 -1.44 47.78 22.01
C GLY A 17 -0.11 47.93 21.26
N PRO A 18 0.76 46.91 21.23
CA PRO A 18 1.86 46.87 20.29
C PRO A 18 1.49 46.05 19.04
N GLN A 19 1.74 46.70 17.91
CA GLN A 19 2.20 46.18 16.61
C GLN A 19 2.21 44.65 16.42
N LYS A 20 1.42 44.18 15.44
CA LYS A 20 1.59 42.87 14.82
C LYS A 20 2.84 42.89 13.92
N SER A 21 3.90 42.22 14.36
CA SER A 21 4.91 41.66 13.47
C SER A 21 4.36 40.36 12.87
N ALA A 22 4.46 40.21 11.54
CA ALA A 22 4.09 39.00 10.83
C ALA A 22 4.97 37.81 11.29
N SER A 23 4.33 36.70 11.65
CA SER A 23 4.99 35.41 11.84
C SER A 23 5.07 34.67 10.49
N PRO A 24 6.13 33.88 10.23
CA PRO A 24 6.24 33.08 9.02
C PRO A 24 5.21 31.95 9.01
N ASP A 25 4.73 31.61 7.81
CA ASP A 25 3.78 30.52 7.55
C ASP A 25 4.31 29.19 8.11
N VAL A 26 3.60 28.65 9.10
CA VAL A 26 3.78 27.27 9.56
C VAL A 26 3.24 26.35 8.47
N LYS A 27 4.14 25.63 7.77
CA LYS A 27 3.78 24.51 6.88
C LYS A 27 2.87 23.56 7.68
N LYS A 28 1.59 23.46 7.31
CA LYS A 28 0.62 22.56 7.98
C LYS A 28 0.94 21.12 7.58
N SER A 29 1.37 20.33 8.54
CA SER A 29 1.61 18.89 8.42
C SER A 29 0.35 18.15 7.93
N PRO A 30 0.50 16.99 7.26
CA PRO A 30 -0.64 16.25 6.76
C PRO A 30 -1.48 15.68 7.92
N LYS A 31 -2.79 15.55 7.72
CA LYS A 31 -3.74 15.21 8.79
C LYS A 31 -4.02 13.70 8.87
N ARG A 32 -4.38 13.23 10.06
CA ARG A 32 -4.61 11.82 10.39
C ARG A 32 -5.98 11.35 9.88
N VAL A 33 -6.08 10.15 9.29
CA VAL A 33 -7.36 9.58 8.84
C VAL A 33 -8.26 9.31 10.04
N SER A 34 -9.51 9.77 9.99
CA SER A 34 -10.53 9.55 11.02
C SER A 34 -11.15 8.14 10.91
N GLY A 35 -10.43 7.13 11.40
CA GLY A 35 -11.02 5.89 11.90
C GLY A 35 -11.02 5.91 13.44
N ASN A 36 -11.85 5.11 14.11
CA ASN A 36 -11.93 5.04 15.58
C ASN A 36 -10.63 4.59 16.30
N TYR A 37 -9.52 4.49 15.56
CA TYR A 37 -8.17 4.29 16.08
C TYR A 37 -7.32 5.43 15.54
N GLU A 38 -6.82 6.23 16.46
CA GLU A 38 -5.73 7.15 16.23
C GLU A 38 -4.51 6.33 15.78
N SER A 39 -4.22 6.24 14.47
CA SER A 39 -3.01 5.57 13.94
C SER A 39 -1.78 6.32 14.43
N HIS A 40 -1.09 5.84 15.46
CA HIS A 40 0.09 6.54 16.00
C HIS A 40 1.15 6.63 14.91
N PHE A 41 1.59 7.87 14.64
CA PHE A 41 2.64 8.12 13.66
C PHE A 41 3.91 7.53 14.25
N ILE A 42 4.46 6.51 13.59
CA ILE A 42 5.85 6.17 13.79
C ILE A 42 6.65 7.26 13.10
N ASP A 43 7.57 7.87 13.84
CA ASP A 43 8.56 8.77 13.28
C ASP A 43 9.43 7.96 12.31
N HIS A 44 9.22 8.14 11.00
CA HIS A 44 9.94 7.39 9.98
C HIS A 44 11.44 7.72 9.94
N SER A 45 11.88 8.78 10.64
CA SER A 45 13.31 9.02 10.85
C SER A 45 13.97 7.91 11.68
N ASP A 46 13.28 7.36 12.68
CA ASP A 46 13.79 6.26 13.51
C ASP A 46 13.97 4.95 12.72
N VAL A 47 13.10 4.69 11.72
CA VAL A 47 13.18 3.48 10.86
C VAL A 47 14.34 3.59 9.85
N ARG A 48 14.73 4.81 9.46
CA ARG A 48 15.87 5.07 8.57
C ARG A 48 17.20 4.95 9.32
N ASP A 49 17.26 5.42 10.56
CA ASP A 49 18.47 5.36 11.39
C ASP A 49 18.82 3.93 11.80
N ALA A 50 17.83 3.06 12.00
CA ALA A 50 18.05 1.64 12.29
C ALA A 50 18.76 0.86 11.15
N ASN A 51 18.81 1.41 9.92
CA ASN A 51 19.27 0.72 8.72
C ASN A 51 20.48 1.36 8.02
N SER A 52 21.18 2.31 8.65
CA SER A 52 22.36 2.96 8.05
C SER A 52 23.68 2.40 8.60
N PRO A 53 24.60 1.92 7.75
CA PRO A 53 26.02 1.90 8.10
C PRO A 53 26.56 3.34 7.99
N ASP A 54 27.23 3.77 9.05
CA ASP A 54 27.91 5.06 9.26
C ASP A 54 28.52 5.64 7.95
N SER A 55 28.03 6.79 7.48
CA SER A 55 28.47 7.38 6.20
C SER A 55 29.06 8.78 6.37
N GLY A 56 30.37 8.89 6.12
CA GLY A 56 31.03 10.16 5.80
C GLY A 56 30.48 10.75 4.48
N THR A 57 30.31 12.06 4.46
CA THR A 57 29.69 12.82 3.37
C THR A 57 30.59 12.94 2.14
N SER A 58 30.14 12.42 0.99
CA SER A 58 30.59 12.85 -0.34
C SER A 58 29.37 13.15 -1.21
N SER A 59 29.22 14.39 -1.67
CA SER A 59 28.13 14.83 -2.54
C SER A 59 28.28 14.22 -3.95
N GLN A 60 27.58 13.12 -4.21
CA GLN A 60 27.49 12.51 -5.54
C GLN A 60 26.30 13.10 -6.32
N SER A 61 26.43 13.19 -7.64
CA SER A 61 25.36 13.69 -8.52
C SER A 61 24.18 12.72 -8.58
N SER A 62 22.95 13.20 -8.70
CA SER A 62 21.74 12.37 -8.87
C SER A 62 21.85 11.41 -10.06
N SER A 63 22.57 11.82 -11.12
CA SER A 63 22.86 10.96 -12.27
C SER A 63 23.81 9.80 -11.95
N GLU A 64 24.76 10.01 -11.04
CA GLU A 64 25.69 8.98 -10.57
C GLU A 64 24.99 7.99 -9.63
N LEU A 65 24.07 8.48 -8.79
CA LEU A 65 23.22 7.64 -7.93
C LEU A 65 22.24 6.80 -8.74
N ILE A 66 21.60 7.36 -9.77
CA ILE A 66 20.74 6.62 -10.70
C ILE A 66 21.56 5.57 -11.46
N SER A 67 22.77 5.92 -11.92
CA SER A 67 23.67 4.95 -12.57
C SER A 67 24.16 3.85 -11.61
N ALA A 68 24.35 4.17 -10.33
CA ALA A 68 24.65 3.18 -9.29
C ALA A 68 23.48 2.21 -9.06
N MET A 69 22.24 2.70 -9.17
CA MET A 69 21.02 1.89 -9.15
C MET A 69 20.91 0.99 -10.40
N GLU A 70 21.32 1.47 -11.58
CA GLU A 70 21.29 0.72 -12.86
C GLU A 70 22.34 -0.39 -12.96
N ASN A 71 23.51 -0.23 -12.33
CA ASN A 71 24.62 -1.20 -12.41
C ASN A 71 24.45 -2.43 -11.50
N ILE A 72 23.42 -2.47 -10.66
CA ILE A 72 23.13 -3.62 -9.82
C ILE A 72 22.24 -4.59 -10.59
N THR A 73 22.86 -5.64 -11.15
CA THR A 73 22.11 -6.75 -11.74
C THR A 73 21.36 -7.49 -10.63
N ILE A 74 20.09 -7.16 -10.43
CA ILE A 74 19.18 -8.02 -9.65
C ILE A 74 18.92 -9.24 -10.51
N SER A 75 19.70 -10.31 -10.33
CA SER A 75 19.29 -11.61 -10.83
C SER A 75 18.07 -12.03 -10.01
N PHE A 76 16.88 -11.75 -10.53
CA PHE A 76 15.67 -12.35 -9.99
C PHE A 76 15.87 -13.86 -10.04
N PRO A 77 15.79 -14.59 -8.91
CA PRO A 77 15.70 -16.04 -9.00
C PRO A 77 14.55 -16.38 -9.96
N PRO A 78 14.69 -17.39 -10.84
CA PRO A 78 13.60 -17.81 -11.72
C PRO A 78 12.36 -18.00 -10.86
N LYS A 79 11.30 -17.24 -11.15
CA LYS A 79 9.98 -17.21 -10.48
C LYS A 79 9.93 -18.20 -9.32
N CYS A 80 10.30 -17.74 -8.12
CA CYS A 80 10.16 -18.58 -6.94
C CYS A 80 8.68 -18.93 -6.84
N VAL A 81 8.36 -20.17 -7.17
CA VAL A 81 7.00 -20.71 -7.15
C VAL A 81 6.55 -20.68 -5.70
N THR A 82 5.68 -19.73 -5.39
CA THR A 82 5.00 -19.63 -4.11
C THR A 82 4.25 -20.92 -3.81
N PRO A 83 4.39 -21.50 -2.61
CA PRO A 83 3.43 -22.48 -2.12
C PRO A 83 2.05 -21.84 -2.05
N VAL A 84 1.10 -22.54 -2.64
CA VAL A 84 -0.18 -22.06 -3.13
C VAL A 84 -1.16 -21.77 -1.99
N GLY A 85 -1.62 -20.52 -1.94
CA GLY A 85 -2.74 -20.05 -1.12
C GLY A 85 -3.67 -19.13 -1.92
N LEU A 86 -4.24 -19.67 -3.01
CA LEU A 86 -5.38 -19.16 -3.79
C LEU A 86 -5.16 -17.95 -4.73
N THR A 87 -4.13 -18.01 -5.56
CA THR A 87 -4.27 -17.55 -6.97
C THR A 87 -3.88 -18.72 -7.86
N SER A 88 -4.86 -19.32 -8.55
CA SER A 88 -4.59 -20.41 -9.47
C SER A 88 -3.97 -19.81 -10.72
N ILE A 89 -2.65 -19.70 -10.73
CA ILE A 89 -1.90 -19.55 -11.97
C ILE A 89 -2.30 -20.77 -12.83
N PRO A 90 -2.77 -20.56 -14.07
CA PRO A 90 -3.12 -21.65 -14.96
C PRO A 90 -1.94 -22.64 -15.04
N PRO A 91 -2.19 -23.96 -15.02
CA PRO A 91 -1.13 -24.94 -15.25
C PRO A 91 -0.33 -24.60 -16.51
N GLU A 92 0.97 -24.89 -16.50
CA GLU A 92 1.85 -24.58 -17.62
C GLU A 92 1.30 -25.20 -18.92
N GLY A 93 1.15 -24.37 -19.96
CA GLY A 93 0.56 -24.76 -21.24
C GLY A 93 -0.97 -24.62 -21.35
N TRP A 94 -1.68 -24.21 -20.30
CA TRP A 94 -3.12 -23.94 -20.38
C TRP A 94 -3.41 -22.53 -20.88
N VAL A 95 -4.46 -22.40 -21.69
CA VAL A 95 -4.96 -21.13 -22.20
C VAL A 95 -5.88 -20.51 -21.17
N SER A 96 -5.73 -19.21 -20.91
CA SER A 96 -6.58 -18.45 -20.00
C SER A 96 -7.31 -17.31 -20.71
N PHE A 97 -8.43 -16.91 -20.13
CA PHE A 97 -9.20 -15.74 -20.50
C PHE A 97 -9.76 -15.10 -19.25
N THR A 98 -9.59 -13.78 -19.12
CA THR A 98 -10.03 -13.02 -17.96
C THR A 98 -11.01 -11.94 -18.38
N PHE A 99 -12.08 -11.73 -17.62
CA PHE A 99 -13.04 -10.65 -17.85
C PHE A 99 -13.57 -10.10 -16.52
N GLU A 100 -14.08 -8.87 -16.55
CA GLU A 100 -14.65 -8.23 -15.37
C GLU A 100 -16.10 -8.65 -15.10
N ILE A 101 -16.44 -8.79 -13.82
CA ILE A 101 -17.81 -9.02 -13.37
C ILE A 101 -18.13 -8.21 -12.11
N HIS A 102 -19.29 -7.56 -12.09
CA HIS A 102 -19.77 -6.83 -10.91
C HIS A 102 -20.01 -7.77 -9.72
N GLN A 103 -19.62 -7.36 -8.51
CA GLN A 103 -19.72 -8.18 -7.28
C GLN A 103 -21.11 -8.79 -7.06
N ASN A 104 -22.16 -8.01 -7.31
CA ASN A 104 -23.57 -8.45 -7.18
C ASN A 104 -23.95 -9.61 -8.12
N ASN A 105 -23.19 -9.83 -9.21
CA ASN A 105 -23.43 -10.88 -10.19
C ASN A 105 -22.58 -12.15 -9.94
N VAL A 106 -21.61 -12.09 -9.02
CA VAL A 106 -20.70 -13.20 -8.72
C VAL A 106 -21.45 -14.42 -8.18
N GLY A 107 -22.39 -14.23 -7.25
CA GLY A 107 -23.22 -15.33 -6.74
C GLY A 107 -24.03 -16.02 -7.84
N TRP A 108 -24.49 -15.26 -8.85
CA TRP A 108 -25.21 -15.80 -10.01
C TRP A 108 -24.30 -16.60 -10.95
N MET A 109 -23.06 -16.12 -11.11
CA MET A 109 -22.01 -16.78 -11.88
C MET A 109 -21.53 -18.07 -11.23
N ILE A 110 -21.33 -18.07 -9.91
CA ILE A 110 -20.91 -19.27 -9.17
C ILE A 110 -22.05 -20.31 -9.10
N GLY A 111 -23.28 -19.82 -8.91
CA GLY A 111 -24.45 -20.63 -8.61
C GLY A 111 -24.49 -21.05 -7.14
N GLY A 112 -25.68 -21.42 -6.64
CA GLY A 112 -25.83 -21.90 -5.26
C GLY A 112 -24.88 -23.07 -5.00
N LYS A 113 -24.04 -22.96 -3.96
CA LYS A 113 -22.97 -23.92 -3.62
C LYS A 113 -21.99 -24.25 -4.77
N GLY A 114 -21.75 -23.33 -5.70
CA GLY A 114 -20.83 -23.57 -6.83
C GLY A 114 -21.38 -24.49 -7.92
N SER A 115 -22.69 -24.77 -7.92
CA SER A 115 -23.33 -25.71 -8.86
C SER A 115 -23.14 -25.33 -10.33
N PHE A 116 -23.13 -24.03 -10.66
CA PHE A 116 -22.96 -23.61 -12.05
C PHE A 116 -21.51 -23.74 -12.50
N ILE A 117 -20.54 -23.27 -11.72
CA ILE A 117 -19.12 -23.43 -12.05
C ILE A 117 -18.73 -24.91 -12.10
N SER A 118 -19.30 -25.74 -11.23
CA SER A 118 -19.10 -27.20 -11.28
C SER A 118 -19.58 -27.79 -12.61
N LYS A 119 -20.75 -27.36 -13.09
CA LYS A 119 -21.29 -27.75 -14.39
C LYS A 119 -20.45 -27.23 -15.57
N VAL A 120 -19.93 -26.00 -15.47
CA VAL A 120 -18.99 -25.46 -16.46
C VAL A 120 -17.75 -26.33 -16.50
N ARG A 121 -17.16 -26.66 -15.35
CA ARG A 121 -15.97 -27.53 -15.25
C ARG A 121 -16.21 -28.91 -15.85
N GLU A 122 -17.33 -29.56 -15.50
CA GLU A 122 -17.70 -30.88 -16.01
C GLU A 122 -17.86 -30.90 -17.54
N LYS A 123 -18.50 -29.87 -18.11
CA LYS A 123 -18.82 -29.84 -19.55
C LYS A 123 -17.72 -29.26 -20.42
N SER A 124 -16.98 -28.27 -19.93
CA SER A 124 -15.97 -27.56 -20.69
C SER A 124 -14.55 -28.05 -20.39
N GLY A 125 -14.32 -28.78 -19.30
CA GLY A 125 -12.97 -29.13 -18.83
C GLY A 125 -12.19 -27.93 -18.28
N CYS A 126 -12.74 -26.71 -18.32
CA CYS A 126 -12.10 -25.51 -17.79
C CYS A 126 -12.28 -25.38 -16.29
N HIS A 127 -11.34 -24.68 -15.67
CA HIS A 127 -11.51 -24.14 -14.34
C HIS A 127 -11.95 -22.68 -14.44
N VAL A 128 -12.82 -22.26 -13.52
CA VAL A 128 -13.31 -20.88 -13.44
C VAL A 128 -13.05 -20.38 -12.03
N GLN A 129 -12.26 -19.32 -11.92
CA GLN A 129 -11.95 -18.66 -10.66
C GLN A 129 -12.50 -17.22 -10.67
N VAL A 130 -12.88 -16.71 -9.51
CA VAL A 130 -13.22 -15.30 -9.31
C VAL A 130 -12.23 -14.72 -8.32
N ILE A 131 -11.45 -13.73 -8.75
CA ILE A 131 -10.44 -13.04 -7.94
C ILE A 131 -10.82 -11.58 -7.74
N ARG A 132 -10.20 -10.93 -6.76
CA ARG A 132 -10.38 -9.49 -6.50
C ARG A 132 -9.88 -8.69 -7.71
N HIS A 133 -10.64 -7.66 -8.10
CA HIS A 133 -10.16 -6.72 -9.11
C HIS A 133 -9.08 -5.81 -8.50
N PRO A 134 -7.93 -5.61 -9.17
CA PRO A 134 -6.81 -4.82 -8.63
C PRO A 134 -7.19 -3.35 -8.39
N HIS A 135 -7.94 -2.74 -9.33
CA HIS A 135 -8.27 -1.30 -9.29
C HIS A 135 -9.70 -0.93 -8.85
N VAL A 136 -10.70 -1.81 -9.01
CA VAL A 136 -12.12 -1.42 -8.88
C VAL A 136 -12.85 -2.30 -7.85
N ARG A 137 -13.12 -1.76 -6.66
CA ARG A 137 -13.67 -2.52 -5.51
C ARG A 137 -15.00 -3.24 -5.78
N HIS A 138 -15.87 -2.65 -6.60
CA HIS A 138 -17.20 -3.20 -6.92
C HIS A 138 -17.18 -4.21 -8.08
N LEU A 139 -16.02 -4.40 -8.72
CA LEU A 139 -15.78 -5.41 -9.74
C LEU A 139 -14.91 -6.54 -9.18
N LYS A 140 -15.00 -7.69 -9.83
CA LYS A 140 -14.14 -8.86 -9.63
C LYS A 140 -13.64 -9.30 -10.99
N LEU A 141 -12.49 -9.98 -11.03
CA LEU A 141 -11.99 -10.59 -12.26
C LEU A 141 -12.38 -12.07 -12.27
N CYS A 142 -13.00 -12.51 -13.35
CA CYS A 142 -13.29 -13.91 -13.58
C CYS A 142 -12.27 -14.48 -14.54
N VAL A 143 -11.49 -15.46 -14.07
CA VAL A 143 -10.44 -16.14 -14.83
C VAL A 143 -10.96 -17.51 -15.25
N ILE A 144 -11.04 -17.74 -16.55
CA ILE A 144 -11.34 -19.04 -17.16
C ILE A 144 -10.04 -19.59 -17.70
N TYR A 145 -9.66 -20.82 -17.34
CA TYR A 145 -8.48 -21.44 -17.93
C TYR A 145 -8.70 -22.93 -18.19
N GLY A 146 -8.10 -23.44 -19.27
CA GLY A 146 -8.30 -24.81 -19.74
C GLY A 146 -7.19 -25.28 -20.68
N PRO A 147 -7.19 -26.58 -21.05
CA PRO A 147 -6.10 -27.20 -21.81
C PRO A 147 -6.02 -26.73 -23.28
N SER A 148 -7.07 -26.15 -23.85
CA SER A 148 -7.03 -25.57 -25.20
C SER A 148 -8.04 -24.42 -25.35
N LEU A 149 -7.89 -23.63 -26.42
CA LEU A 149 -8.79 -22.53 -26.75
C LEU A 149 -10.25 -23.00 -26.90
N ASP A 150 -10.49 -24.17 -27.50
CA ASP A 150 -11.83 -24.73 -27.67
C ASP A 150 -12.54 -24.99 -26.32
N HIS A 151 -11.79 -25.41 -25.30
CA HIS A 151 -12.34 -25.60 -23.96
C HIS A 151 -12.75 -24.25 -23.36
N VAL A 152 -11.89 -23.23 -23.50
CA VAL A 152 -12.15 -21.87 -23.01
C VAL A 152 -13.34 -21.24 -23.74
N GLU A 153 -13.43 -21.36 -25.07
CA GLU A 153 -14.58 -20.86 -25.84
C GLU A 153 -15.89 -21.58 -25.49
N LYS A 154 -15.83 -22.89 -25.23
CA LYS A 154 -16.98 -23.65 -24.73
C LYS A 154 -17.44 -23.16 -23.35
N ALA A 155 -16.51 -22.87 -22.44
CA ALA A 155 -16.81 -22.29 -21.13
C ALA A 155 -17.39 -20.87 -21.25
N LYS A 156 -16.81 -20.04 -22.12
CA LYS A 156 -17.30 -18.69 -22.43
C LYS A 156 -18.74 -18.71 -22.92
N LEU A 157 -19.08 -19.64 -23.83
CA LEU A 157 -20.43 -19.79 -24.35
C LEU A 157 -21.43 -20.13 -23.22
N MET A 158 -21.08 -21.10 -22.36
CA MET A 158 -21.94 -21.48 -21.23
C MET A 158 -22.18 -20.31 -20.26
N ILE A 159 -21.14 -19.51 -19.99
CA ILE A 159 -21.25 -18.32 -19.13
C ILE A 159 -22.12 -17.26 -19.83
N ARG A 160 -21.93 -17.03 -21.13
CA ARG A 160 -22.75 -16.09 -21.89
C ARG A 160 -24.23 -16.49 -21.92
N GLU A 161 -24.55 -17.77 -22.02
CA GLU A 161 -25.93 -18.29 -21.92
C GLU A 161 -26.55 -18.02 -20.54
N ARG A 162 -25.74 -18.04 -19.48
CA ARG A 162 -26.17 -17.73 -18.10
C ARG A 162 -26.48 -16.26 -17.88
N PHE A 163 -25.86 -15.38 -18.68
CA PHE A 163 -26.01 -13.92 -18.65
C PHE A 163 -26.55 -13.39 -20.00
N PRO A 164 -27.82 -13.68 -20.35
CA PRO A 164 -28.40 -13.26 -21.62
C PRO A 164 -28.56 -11.73 -21.66
N ARG A 165 -28.31 -11.12 -22.83
CA ARG A 165 -28.37 -9.66 -23.04
C ARG A 165 -29.72 -9.03 -22.67
N SER A 166 -30.81 -9.79 -22.78
CA SER A 166 -32.16 -9.33 -22.40
C SER A 166 -32.33 -9.08 -20.91
N ARG A 167 -31.62 -9.83 -20.06
CA ARG A 167 -31.71 -9.72 -18.59
C ARG A 167 -30.52 -8.99 -17.98
N PHE A 168 -29.35 -9.09 -18.62
CA PHE A 168 -28.11 -8.46 -18.17
C PHE A 168 -27.50 -7.58 -19.27
N PRO A 169 -28.14 -6.45 -19.62
CA PRO A 169 -27.69 -5.59 -20.72
C PRO A 169 -26.32 -4.95 -20.47
N ARG A 170 -25.92 -4.80 -19.20
CA ARG A 170 -24.62 -4.27 -18.79
C ARG A 170 -23.52 -5.33 -18.64
N PHE A 171 -23.84 -6.62 -18.79
CA PHE A 171 -22.84 -7.68 -18.68
C PHE A 171 -22.08 -7.82 -20.00
N LYS A 172 -20.80 -7.50 -19.97
CA LYS A 172 -19.86 -7.71 -21.07
C LYS A 172 -18.84 -8.78 -20.68
N MET A 173 -18.31 -9.43 -21.69
CA MET A 173 -17.28 -10.47 -21.56
C MET A 173 -16.13 -10.04 -22.47
N ASP A 174 -15.70 -8.81 -22.25
CA ASP A 174 -14.57 -8.22 -22.95
C ASP A 174 -13.31 -8.70 -22.22
N GLU A 175 -12.26 -8.99 -22.98
CA GLU A 175 -11.00 -9.46 -22.41
C GLU A 175 -10.41 -8.36 -21.53
N TYR A 176 -10.17 -8.66 -20.26
CA TYR A 176 -9.49 -7.76 -19.35
C TYR A 176 -8.02 -7.69 -19.76
N GLN A 177 -7.62 -6.54 -20.28
CA GLN A 177 -6.23 -6.17 -20.46
C GLN A 177 -5.89 -5.14 -19.38
N GLU A 178 -4.80 -5.39 -18.66
CA GLU A 178 -4.33 -4.48 -17.62
C GLU A 178 -3.75 -3.24 -18.31
N GLU A 179 -4.60 -2.24 -18.56
CA GLU A 179 -4.14 -0.92 -18.96
C GLU A 179 -3.51 -0.29 -17.71
N ILE A 180 -2.18 -0.31 -17.63
CA ILE A 180 -1.47 0.42 -16.58
C ILE A 180 -1.78 1.91 -16.83
N PRO A 181 -2.50 2.62 -15.93
CA PRO A 181 -2.71 4.04 -16.07
C PRO A 181 -1.42 4.72 -15.60
N ILE A 182 -0.38 4.61 -16.41
CA ILE A 182 0.85 5.34 -16.18
C ILE A 182 0.57 6.75 -16.69
N GLY A 183 0.64 7.75 -15.81
CA GLY A 183 0.79 9.14 -16.20
C GLY A 183 2.19 9.37 -16.81
N VAL A 184 2.55 8.66 -17.88
CA VAL A 184 3.83 8.89 -18.57
C VAL A 184 3.67 10.15 -19.41
N VAL A 185 4.66 11.02 -19.29
CA VAL A 185 4.95 12.07 -20.25
C VAL A 185 4.92 11.49 -21.67
N PRO A 186 4.15 12.05 -22.62
CA PRO A 186 4.22 11.59 -24.00
C PRO A 186 5.56 12.05 -24.59
N GLY A 187 6.48 11.11 -24.77
CA GLY A 187 7.69 11.30 -25.56
C GLY A 187 8.99 11.29 -24.76
N GLU A 188 9.42 10.11 -24.32
CA GLU A 188 10.78 9.60 -24.53
C GLU A 188 10.89 8.15 -24.01
N VAL A 189 11.41 7.28 -24.88
CA VAL A 189 11.77 5.86 -24.66
C VAL A 189 10.64 4.88 -24.30
N VAL A 190 10.30 4.00 -25.26
CA VAL A 190 9.60 2.74 -25.00
C VAL A 190 10.55 1.83 -24.22
N VAL A 191 10.55 1.94 -22.89
CA VAL A 191 11.15 0.94 -22.01
C VAL A 191 10.20 -0.26 -21.94
N PRO A 192 10.67 -1.50 -22.23
CA PRO A 192 9.78 -2.65 -22.29
C PRO A 192 9.25 -2.99 -20.89
N ASN A 193 7.91 -2.94 -20.73
CA ASN A 193 7.13 -3.51 -19.62
C ASN A 193 7.67 -3.27 -18.20
N ILE A 194 7.75 -2.01 -17.77
CA ILE A 194 7.88 -1.69 -16.33
C ILE A 194 6.54 -2.02 -15.66
N VAL A 195 6.45 -3.21 -15.05
CA VAL A 195 5.31 -3.60 -14.21
C VAL A 195 5.73 -3.38 -12.77
N PRO A 196 5.12 -2.43 -12.03
CA PRO A 196 5.39 -2.25 -10.61
C PRO A 196 5.19 -3.56 -9.85
N GLN A 197 6.17 -3.97 -9.05
CA GLN A 197 6.14 -5.24 -8.34
C GLN A 197 5.92 -5.03 -6.85
N HIS A 198 4.98 -5.75 -6.24
CA HIS A 198 4.87 -5.86 -4.79
C HIS A 198 5.69 -7.05 -4.30
N LEU A 199 6.52 -6.88 -3.27
CA LEU A 199 7.15 -8.02 -2.62
C LEU A 199 6.09 -8.88 -1.95
N THR A 200 6.08 -10.16 -2.29
CA THR A 200 5.22 -11.14 -1.63
C THR A 200 5.96 -11.79 -0.47
N LEU A 201 5.26 -12.03 0.63
CA LEU A 201 5.79 -12.80 1.75
C LEU A 201 5.92 -14.29 1.38
N PRO A 202 7.07 -14.93 1.63
CA PRO A 202 7.25 -16.36 1.39
C PRO A 202 6.25 -17.21 2.19
N VAL A 203 5.53 -18.11 1.52
CA VAL A 203 4.59 -19.04 2.16
C VAL A 203 5.31 -20.35 2.47
N GLY A 204 5.01 -20.95 3.63
CA GLY A 204 5.49 -22.29 3.98
C GLY A 204 6.95 -22.37 4.45
N VAL A 205 7.61 -21.22 4.61
CA VAL A 205 8.95 -21.10 5.19
C VAL A 205 8.96 -19.95 6.20
N SER A 206 9.90 -20.01 7.14
CA SER A 206 10.19 -18.89 8.03
C SER A 206 11.25 -18.00 7.42
N PHE A 207 11.13 -16.68 7.61
CA PHE A 207 12.06 -15.69 7.07
C PHE A 207 12.17 -14.49 8.01
N HIS A 208 13.24 -13.71 7.85
CA HIS A 208 13.51 -12.57 8.73
C HIS A 208 12.88 -11.29 8.18
N VAL A 209 12.23 -10.55 9.08
CA VAL A 209 11.58 -9.28 8.78
C VAL A 209 11.85 -8.25 9.88
N VAL A 210 11.60 -7.00 9.55
CA VAL A 210 11.32 -5.95 10.53
C VAL A 210 9.89 -5.47 10.32
N VAL A 211 9.24 -5.04 11.39
CA VAL A 211 8.01 -4.25 11.28
C VAL A 211 8.42 -2.82 10.94
N SER A 212 7.87 -2.26 9.87
CA SER A 212 8.20 -0.91 9.39
C SER A 212 7.08 0.09 9.68
N ALA A 213 5.85 -0.38 9.82
CA ALA A 213 4.70 0.43 10.24
C ALA A 213 3.62 -0.42 10.93
N LEU A 214 2.84 0.23 11.81
CA LEU A 214 1.71 -0.37 12.53
C LEU A 214 0.47 0.51 12.38
N SER A 215 -0.64 -0.08 11.96
CA SER A 215 -1.96 0.59 11.99
C SER A 215 -2.77 0.20 13.22
N THR A 216 -2.70 -1.08 13.58
CA THR A 216 -3.22 -1.65 14.82
C THR A 216 -2.26 -2.76 15.25
N PRO A 217 -2.41 -3.33 16.47
CA PRO A 217 -1.62 -4.52 16.84
C PRO A 217 -1.80 -5.71 15.88
N GLU A 218 -2.94 -5.80 15.20
CA GLU A 218 -3.20 -6.81 14.16
C GLU A 218 -2.67 -6.38 12.79
N ASN A 219 -2.89 -5.13 12.38
CA ASN A 219 -2.58 -4.65 11.04
C ASN A 219 -1.17 -4.05 10.98
N ILE A 220 -0.26 -4.79 10.37
CA ILE A 220 1.18 -4.50 10.40
C ILE A 220 1.77 -4.43 8.99
N PHE A 221 2.91 -3.77 8.85
CA PHE A 221 3.69 -3.70 7.61
C PHE A 221 5.08 -4.28 7.84
N LEU A 222 5.49 -5.18 6.95
CA LEU A 222 6.72 -5.95 7.06
C LEU A 222 7.67 -5.66 5.90
N GLN A 223 8.96 -5.55 6.21
CA GLN A 223 10.04 -5.53 5.24
C GLN A 223 10.94 -6.75 5.41
N GLN A 224 11.30 -7.41 4.30
CA GLN A 224 12.14 -8.61 4.31
C GLN A 224 13.62 -8.22 4.32
N VAL A 225 14.26 -8.17 5.49
CA VAL A 225 15.64 -7.64 5.65
C VAL A 225 16.71 -8.45 4.93
N THR A 226 16.44 -9.72 4.60
CA THR A 226 17.35 -10.59 3.85
C THR A 226 17.08 -10.60 2.35
N HIS A 227 16.03 -9.91 1.89
CA HIS A 227 15.71 -9.85 0.47
C HIS A 227 16.73 -8.94 -0.26
N PRO A 228 17.24 -9.31 -1.44
CA PRO A 228 18.26 -8.53 -2.14
C PRO A 228 17.90 -7.07 -2.42
N SER A 229 16.61 -6.77 -2.59
CA SER A 229 16.15 -5.38 -2.82
C SER A 229 16.11 -4.52 -1.56
N PHE A 230 16.15 -5.09 -0.35
CA PHE A 230 15.99 -4.34 0.90
C PHE A 230 17.08 -3.27 1.05
N HIS A 231 18.32 -3.62 0.71
CA HIS A 231 19.46 -2.71 0.79
C HIS A 231 19.36 -1.50 -0.16
N HIS A 232 18.48 -1.53 -1.16
CA HIS A 232 18.31 -0.43 -2.09
C HIS A 232 17.43 0.70 -1.52
N LEU A 233 16.73 0.45 -0.41
CA LEU A 233 15.75 1.38 0.12
C LEU A 233 16.37 2.74 0.52
N ASN A 234 17.55 2.73 1.14
CA ASN A 234 18.26 3.95 1.53
C ASN A 234 18.69 4.78 0.31
N VAL A 235 19.17 4.11 -0.75
CA VAL A 235 19.56 4.76 -1.99
C VAL A 235 18.34 5.34 -2.70
N LEU A 236 17.25 4.57 -2.76
CA LEU A 236 15.98 5.01 -3.33
C LEU A 236 15.45 6.25 -2.63
N GLY A 237 15.44 6.29 -1.29
CA GLY A 237 15.02 7.46 -0.52
C GLY A 237 15.83 8.71 -0.87
N THR A 238 17.16 8.58 -0.97
CA THR A 238 18.05 9.68 -1.38
C THR A 238 17.73 10.17 -2.80
N VAL A 239 17.45 9.25 -3.73
CA VAL A 239 17.08 9.58 -5.11
C VAL A 239 15.71 10.25 -5.17
N MET A 240 14.73 9.76 -4.40
CA MET A 240 13.41 10.39 -4.26
C MET A 240 13.55 11.82 -3.76
N ASP A 241 14.28 12.05 -2.67
CA ASP A 241 14.51 13.37 -2.10
C ASP A 241 15.21 14.31 -3.09
N SER A 242 16.18 13.80 -3.87
CA SER A 242 16.86 14.60 -4.89
C SER A 242 15.96 14.97 -6.08
N ILE A 243 15.02 14.11 -6.46
CA ILE A 243 14.16 14.33 -7.63
C ILE A 243 12.98 15.23 -7.28
N TYR A 244 12.38 15.05 -6.11
CA TYR A 244 11.13 15.72 -5.72
C TYR A 244 11.31 16.81 -4.65
N GLY A 245 12.44 16.83 -3.95
CA GLY A 245 12.74 17.77 -2.86
C GLY A 245 13.09 19.18 -3.31
N GLU A 246 13.32 20.05 -2.33
CA GLU A 246 13.74 21.43 -2.55
C GLU A 246 15.12 21.45 -3.24
N GLY A 247 15.20 21.97 -4.47
CA GLY A 247 16.42 22.00 -5.27
C GLY A 247 16.44 21.05 -6.48
N SER A 248 15.32 20.38 -6.78
CA SER A 248 15.15 19.65 -8.04
C SER A 248 15.43 20.55 -9.26
N ALA A 249 16.07 20.00 -10.28
CA ALA A 249 16.43 20.76 -11.50
C ALA A 249 15.19 21.26 -12.25
N GLU A 250 14.09 20.51 -12.17
CA GLU A 250 12.78 20.82 -12.76
C GLU A 250 11.69 20.57 -11.71
N GLU A 251 10.57 21.31 -11.82
CA GLU A 251 9.42 21.06 -10.96
C GLU A 251 8.74 19.74 -11.37
N PRO A 252 8.58 18.76 -10.47
CA PRO A 252 7.93 17.50 -10.83
C PRO A 252 6.46 17.72 -11.26
N PRO A 253 5.95 16.98 -12.26
CA PRO A 253 4.59 17.18 -12.74
C PRO A 253 3.52 16.87 -11.67
N PRO A 254 2.42 17.65 -11.60
CA PRO A 254 1.29 17.34 -10.73
C PRO A 254 0.50 16.11 -11.24
N LEU A 255 -0.26 15.45 -10.36
CA LEU A 255 -1.10 14.33 -10.76
C LEU A 255 -2.19 14.73 -11.76
N MET A 256 -2.47 13.83 -12.71
CA MET A 256 -3.54 14.01 -13.70
C MET A 256 -4.92 13.75 -13.08
N GLN A 257 -5.90 14.59 -13.45
CA GLN A 257 -7.29 14.43 -13.01
C GLN A 257 -8.11 13.62 -14.05
N PRO A 258 -9.14 12.87 -13.62
CA PRO A 258 -9.58 12.71 -12.23
C PRO A 258 -8.68 11.76 -11.44
N LEU A 259 -8.46 12.06 -10.16
CA LEU A 259 -7.81 11.10 -9.27
C LEU A 259 -8.70 9.88 -9.03
N THR A 260 -8.09 8.70 -9.08
CA THR A 260 -8.75 7.43 -8.79
C THR A 260 -7.90 6.57 -7.88
N TYR A 261 -8.55 5.63 -7.19
CA TYR A 261 -7.89 4.57 -6.44
C TYR A 261 -6.83 3.86 -7.30
N GLY A 262 -5.69 3.54 -6.70
CA GLY A 262 -4.63 2.73 -7.31
C GLY A 262 -3.55 3.52 -8.06
N ILE A 263 -3.74 4.83 -8.31
CA ILE A 263 -2.72 5.67 -8.94
C ILE A 263 -1.46 5.67 -8.07
N LEU A 264 -0.31 5.42 -8.71
CA LEU A 264 1.01 5.55 -8.09
C LEU A 264 1.48 7.00 -8.18
N CYS A 265 2.05 7.51 -7.09
CA CYS A 265 2.50 8.89 -6.99
C CYS A 265 3.73 9.00 -6.08
N ALA A 266 4.43 10.13 -6.17
CA ALA A 266 5.36 10.57 -5.15
C ALA A 266 4.62 11.52 -4.19
N ALA A 267 4.83 11.34 -2.89
CA ALA A 267 4.28 12.23 -1.86
C ALA A 267 5.34 12.55 -0.81
N GLU A 268 5.26 13.76 -0.26
CA GLU A 268 6.14 14.24 0.80
C GLU A 268 5.53 13.98 2.17
N TRP A 269 6.36 13.49 3.09
CA TRP A 269 6.07 13.36 4.51
C TRP A 269 7.33 13.73 5.30
N ASP A 270 7.20 14.70 6.21
CA ASP A 270 8.27 15.14 7.10
C ASP A 270 9.60 15.47 6.41
N GLY A 271 9.53 16.22 5.30
CA GLY A 271 10.70 16.65 4.55
C GLY A 271 11.28 15.59 3.60
N HIS A 272 10.67 14.40 3.54
CA HIS A 272 11.14 13.30 2.72
C HIS A 272 10.09 12.81 1.72
N TRP A 273 10.52 12.24 0.60
CA TRP A 273 9.67 11.80 -0.49
C TRP A 273 9.60 10.28 -0.61
N PHE A 274 8.37 9.79 -0.81
CA PHE A 274 8.05 8.36 -0.77
C PHE A 274 7.28 7.93 -2.01
N ARG A 275 7.45 6.66 -2.40
CA ARG A 275 6.59 6.02 -3.41
C ARG A 275 5.27 5.66 -2.75
N CYS A 276 4.19 6.18 -3.28
CA CYS A 276 2.87 6.09 -2.68
C CYS A 276 1.84 5.56 -3.68
N GLN A 277 0.77 4.98 -3.15
CA GLN A 277 -0.43 4.63 -3.91
C GLN A 277 -1.66 5.32 -3.32
N ILE A 278 -2.50 5.92 -4.15
CA ILE A 278 -3.78 6.46 -3.72
C ILE A 278 -4.71 5.31 -3.30
N VAL A 279 -5.11 5.29 -2.03
CA VAL A 279 -6.02 4.27 -1.49
C VAL A 279 -7.43 4.80 -1.19
N GLU A 280 -7.60 6.12 -1.16
CA GLU A 280 -8.90 6.77 -1.05
C GLU A 280 -8.88 8.19 -1.64
N VAL A 281 -9.93 8.56 -2.35
CA VAL A 281 -10.17 9.93 -2.84
C VAL A 281 -11.44 10.43 -2.16
N TYR A 282 -11.32 11.48 -1.36
CA TYR A 282 -12.44 12.02 -0.61
C TYR A 282 -13.25 13.01 -1.46
N GLU A 283 -14.55 12.74 -1.65
CA GLU A 283 -15.43 13.65 -2.39
C GLU A 283 -15.49 15.03 -1.72
N ASN A 284 -15.41 16.10 -2.52
CA ASN A 284 -15.44 17.50 -2.06
C ASN A 284 -14.31 17.89 -1.08
N SER A 285 -13.22 17.12 -1.04
CA SER A 285 -12.01 17.45 -0.30
C SER A 285 -10.85 17.78 -1.26
N ASP A 286 -9.90 18.58 -0.80
CA ASP A 286 -8.59 18.72 -1.47
C ASP A 286 -7.58 17.68 -0.96
N GLU A 287 -8.00 16.74 -0.12
CA GLU A 287 -7.17 15.69 0.47
C GLU A 287 -7.46 14.30 -0.10
N ILE A 288 -6.46 13.43 -0.07
CA ILE A 288 -6.53 12.01 -0.46
C ILE A 288 -5.80 11.15 0.56
N ALA A 289 -6.19 9.89 0.71
CA ALA A 289 -5.42 8.91 1.47
C ALA A 289 -4.44 8.17 0.54
N VAL A 290 -3.20 8.06 0.98
CA VAL A 290 -2.13 7.33 0.30
C VAL A 290 -1.54 6.25 1.21
N LEU A 291 -1.09 5.15 0.61
CA LEU A 291 -0.27 4.11 1.23
C LEU A 291 1.18 4.34 0.83
N ASP A 292 2.10 4.38 1.80
CA ASP A 292 3.54 4.30 1.51
C ASP A 292 3.88 2.86 1.11
N LEU A 293 4.46 2.69 -0.07
CA LEU A 293 4.69 1.39 -0.68
C LEU A 293 5.98 0.72 -0.19
N ASP A 294 6.84 1.48 0.49
CA ASP A 294 8.15 1.03 0.88
C ASP A 294 8.27 0.82 2.39
N TYR A 295 7.69 1.70 3.18
CA TYR A 295 7.67 1.60 4.65
C TYR A 295 6.29 1.19 5.18
N GLY A 296 5.24 1.30 4.37
CA GLY A 296 3.88 0.98 4.79
C GLY A 296 3.21 2.12 5.55
N GLY A 297 2.00 1.84 6.02
CA GLY A 297 1.17 2.83 6.70
C GLY A 297 0.43 3.76 5.73
N TYR A 298 -0.60 4.40 6.28
CA TYR A 298 -1.56 5.20 5.52
C TYR A 298 -1.54 6.66 5.98
N TYR A 299 -1.51 7.59 5.02
CA TYR A 299 -1.39 9.02 5.28
C TYR A 299 -2.43 9.79 4.50
N THR A 300 -2.98 10.87 5.07
CA THR A 300 -3.78 11.81 4.27
C THR A 300 -2.91 12.98 3.86
N VAL A 301 -2.82 13.22 2.56
CA VAL A 301 -2.03 14.29 1.95
C VAL A 301 -2.92 15.16 1.09
N LYS A 302 -2.47 16.39 0.81
CA LYS A 302 -3.18 17.26 -0.11
C LYS A 302 -2.96 16.78 -1.54
N THR A 303 -4.02 16.80 -2.33
CA THR A 303 -4.01 16.45 -3.75
C THR A 303 -2.96 17.24 -4.52
N ASN A 304 -2.77 18.51 -4.22
CA ASN A 304 -1.84 19.39 -4.92
C ASN A 304 -0.37 19.24 -4.46
N THR A 305 -0.08 18.48 -3.41
CA THR A 305 1.30 18.20 -2.96
C THR A 305 1.84 16.90 -3.55
N CYS A 306 0.97 16.00 -4.00
CA CYS A 306 1.39 14.79 -4.71
C CYS A 306 1.95 15.11 -6.11
N ARG A 307 2.87 14.28 -6.56
CA ARG A 307 3.54 14.38 -7.87
C ARG A 307 3.45 13.07 -8.63
N GLN A 308 3.49 13.15 -9.95
CA GLN A 308 3.61 11.97 -10.79
C GLN A 308 4.94 11.28 -10.47
N ILE A 309 4.89 9.97 -10.25
CA ILE A 309 6.11 9.20 -10.01
C ILE A 309 6.76 8.84 -11.34
N ARG A 310 8.07 9.08 -11.45
CA ARG A 310 8.85 8.65 -12.62
C ARG A 310 8.88 7.13 -12.72
N ALA A 311 8.77 6.63 -13.95
CA ALA A 311 8.66 5.20 -14.23
C ALA A 311 9.91 4.40 -13.83
N ASP A 312 11.11 4.99 -13.91
CA ASP A 312 12.37 4.34 -13.51
C ASP A 312 12.40 4.00 -12.01
N LEU A 313 11.73 4.79 -11.18
CA LEU A 313 11.60 4.57 -9.74
C LEU A 313 10.62 3.42 -9.41
N LEU A 314 9.88 2.91 -10.40
CA LEU A 314 8.99 1.76 -10.27
C LEU A 314 9.64 0.42 -10.66
N ASN A 315 10.89 0.45 -11.14
CA ASN A 315 11.65 -0.76 -11.48
C ASN A 315 12.02 -1.61 -10.26
N TYR A 316 12.00 -1.01 -9.07
CA TYR A 316 12.30 -1.70 -7.82
C TYR A 316 11.00 -2.19 -7.17
N PRO A 317 10.98 -3.42 -6.62
CA PRO A 317 9.82 -3.89 -5.88
C PRO A 317 9.46 -2.94 -4.73
N PHE A 318 8.18 -2.79 -4.42
CA PHE A 318 7.67 -2.12 -3.22
C PHE A 318 8.06 -2.94 -1.99
N GLN A 319 8.73 -2.32 -1.02
CA GLN A 319 9.37 -3.03 0.09
C GLN A 319 8.42 -3.37 1.24
N ALA A 320 7.29 -2.68 1.39
CA ALA A 320 6.35 -2.94 2.46
C ALA A 320 5.28 -3.96 2.05
N ALA A 321 5.21 -5.06 2.79
CA ALA A 321 4.13 -6.03 2.70
C ALA A 321 3.17 -5.84 3.87
N GLU A 322 1.90 -5.55 3.57
CA GLU A 322 0.86 -5.45 4.59
C GLU A 322 0.35 -6.84 5.00
N ALA A 323 0.25 -7.08 6.31
CA ALA A 323 -0.12 -8.37 6.89
C ALA A 323 -0.97 -8.20 8.16
N HIS A 324 -1.56 -9.31 8.60
CA HIS A 324 -2.28 -9.42 9.87
C HIS A 324 -1.47 -10.28 10.85
N LEU A 325 -1.18 -9.78 12.05
CA LEU A 325 -0.64 -10.60 13.14
C LEU A 325 -1.70 -11.63 13.55
N ALA A 326 -1.33 -12.90 13.48
CA ALA A 326 -2.24 -14.01 13.68
C ALA A 326 -2.69 -14.19 15.12
N ASN A 327 -3.88 -14.78 15.27
CA ASN A 327 -4.43 -15.29 16.52
C ASN A 327 -4.74 -14.24 17.61
N ILE A 328 -4.85 -12.97 17.23
CA ILE A 328 -5.28 -11.90 18.14
C ILE A 328 -6.47 -11.14 17.59
N MET A 329 -7.25 -10.56 18.49
CA MET A 329 -8.25 -9.54 18.18
C MET A 329 -8.52 -8.67 19.40
N PRO A 330 -9.25 -7.55 19.26
CA PRO A 330 -9.72 -6.76 20.39
C PRO A 330 -10.48 -7.58 21.43
N ASN A 331 -10.27 -7.27 22.71
CA ASN A 331 -10.96 -7.93 23.82
C ASN A 331 -12.48 -7.81 23.73
N ASP A 332 -12.97 -6.63 23.35
CA ASP A 332 -14.39 -6.35 23.16
C ASP A 332 -14.90 -6.76 21.76
N GLY A 333 -14.01 -7.28 20.89
CA GLY A 333 -14.30 -7.62 19.50
C GLY A 333 -14.51 -6.42 18.58
N VAL A 334 -14.29 -5.20 19.07
CA VAL A 334 -14.48 -3.96 18.32
C VAL A 334 -13.16 -3.23 18.19
N ALA A 335 -12.47 -2.97 19.30
CA ALA A 335 -11.41 -1.99 19.41
C ALA A 335 -10.23 -2.38 20.30
N TYR A 336 -9.02 -2.28 19.76
CA TYR A 336 -7.83 -2.34 20.60
C TYR A 336 -7.77 -1.12 21.52
N PRO A 337 -7.43 -1.30 22.82
CA PRO A 337 -7.14 -0.17 23.69
C PRO A 337 -5.88 0.56 23.20
N LYS A 338 -5.72 1.86 23.50
CA LYS A 338 -4.59 2.66 22.99
C LYS A 338 -3.24 2.09 23.45
N GLU A 339 -3.20 1.57 24.67
CA GLU A 339 -2.06 0.93 25.29
C GLU A 339 -1.61 -0.33 24.52
N ALA A 340 -2.52 -0.98 23.78
CA ALA A 340 -2.16 -2.14 22.96
C ALA A 340 -1.27 -1.75 21.79
N LEU A 341 -1.53 -0.61 21.13
CA LEU A 341 -0.68 -0.18 20.03
C LEU A 341 0.71 0.19 20.51
N SER A 342 0.82 0.94 21.61
CA SER A 342 2.12 1.28 22.21
C SER A 342 2.89 0.04 22.65
N ALA A 343 2.22 -0.95 23.26
CA ALA A 343 2.89 -2.20 23.63
C ALA A 343 3.33 -3.02 22.41
N ALA A 344 2.55 -3.01 21.33
CA ALA A 344 2.92 -3.65 20.08
C ALA A 344 4.13 -2.94 19.44
N GLU A 345 4.16 -1.61 19.44
CA GLU A 345 5.31 -0.81 19.00
C GLU A 345 6.58 -1.18 19.78
N ASP A 346 6.51 -1.20 21.11
CA ASP A 346 7.64 -1.54 21.99
C ASP A 346 8.18 -2.97 21.76
N LEU A 347 7.30 -3.90 21.37
CA LEU A 347 7.64 -5.30 21.14
C LEU A 347 8.14 -5.59 19.73
N LEU A 348 7.61 -4.88 18.74
CA LEU A 348 7.78 -5.18 17.33
C LEU A 348 8.83 -4.30 16.65
N MET A 349 8.93 -3.04 17.06
CA MET A 349 9.76 -2.06 16.36
C MET A 349 11.24 -2.21 16.72
N GLY A 350 12.10 -1.89 15.75
CA GLY A 350 13.56 -1.91 15.92
C GLY A 350 14.16 -3.31 16.12
N THR A 351 13.36 -4.37 16.02
CA THR A 351 13.80 -5.75 16.24
C THR A 351 13.65 -6.56 14.96
N VAL A 352 14.66 -7.40 14.67
CA VAL A 352 14.54 -8.41 13.60
C VAL A 352 13.74 -9.59 14.14
N LEU A 353 12.61 -9.85 13.48
CA LEU A 353 11.67 -10.90 13.82
C LEU A 353 11.80 -12.07 12.86
N THR A 354 11.47 -13.26 13.33
CA THR A 354 11.16 -14.38 12.45
C THR A 354 9.67 -14.36 12.15
N ALA A 355 9.32 -14.37 10.87
CA ALA A 355 7.95 -14.41 10.39
C ALA A 355 7.64 -15.74 9.70
N THR A 356 6.42 -16.22 9.88
CA THR A 356 5.86 -17.36 9.12
C THR A 356 4.45 -17.00 8.64
N VAL A 357 4.19 -17.12 7.34
CA VAL A 357 2.83 -16.97 6.81
C VAL A 357 2.03 -18.23 7.11
N ILE A 358 1.02 -18.10 7.97
CA ILE A 358 0.17 -19.23 8.40
C ILE A 358 -1.15 -19.33 7.62
N GLY A 359 -1.50 -18.29 6.87
CA GLY A 359 -2.73 -18.24 6.09
C GLY A 359 -2.97 -16.89 5.46
N PHE A 360 -4.18 -16.68 4.99
CA PHE A 360 -4.63 -15.43 4.39
C PHE A 360 -6.00 -15.06 4.93
N ASN A 361 -6.20 -13.78 5.26
CA ASN A 361 -7.47 -13.28 5.72
C ASN A 361 -8.49 -13.34 4.57
N THR A 362 -9.64 -13.96 4.83
CA THR A 362 -10.65 -14.22 3.79
C THR A 362 -11.35 -12.96 3.28
N SER A 363 -11.32 -11.86 4.06
CA SER A 363 -12.04 -10.64 3.74
C SER A 363 -11.26 -9.73 2.78
N ASP A 364 -9.97 -9.56 3.00
CA ASP A 364 -9.12 -8.66 2.22
C ASP A 364 -8.03 -9.37 1.39
N GLY A 365 -7.76 -10.65 1.68
CA GLY A 365 -6.75 -11.48 1.01
C GLY A 365 -5.33 -11.26 1.53
N LYS A 366 -5.13 -10.50 2.61
CA LYS A 366 -3.80 -10.21 3.15
C LYS A 366 -3.24 -11.41 3.92
N PRO A 367 -1.91 -11.61 3.92
CA PRO A 367 -1.28 -12.69 4.68
C PRO A 367 -1.52 -12.52 6.18
N CYS A 368 -1.84 -13.64 6.84
CA CYS A 368 -1.82 -13.75 8.29
C CYS A 368 -0.48 -14.36 8.71
N VAL A 369 0.25 -13.69 9.59
CA VAL A 369 1.61 -14.05 9.96
C VAL A 369 1.72 -14.32 11.45
N GLU A 370 2.50 -15.33 11.79
CA GLU A 370 3.05 -15.48 13.14
C GLU A 370 4.41 -14.79 13.18
N LEU A 371 4.64 -14.00 14.25
CA LEU A 371 5.88 -13.29 14.48
C LEU A 371 6.45 -13.66 15.85
N HIS A 372 7.75 -13.94 15.88
CA HIS A 372 8.46 -14.19 17.12
C HIS A 372 9.89 -13.65 17.11
N VAL A 373 10.41 -13.40 18.30
CA VAL A 373 11.83 -13.12 18.55
C VAL A 373 12.47 -14.39 19.12
N GLU A 374 13.64 -14.74 18.62
CA GLU A 374 14.43 -15.83 19.22
C GLU A 374 15.03 -15.37 20.55
N SER A 375 14.85 -16.15 21.61
CA SER A 375 15.45 -15.90 22.93
C SER A 375 16.16 -17.14 23.47
N PRO A 376 17.09 -17.00 24.43
CA PRO A 376 17.75 -18.14 25.06
C PRO A 376 16.79 -19.13 25.75
N GLU A 377 15.60 -18.66 26.16
CA GLU A 377 14.58 -19.45 26.85
C GLU A 377 13.55 -20.07 25.88
N GLY A 378 13.65 -19.75 24.59
CA GLY A 378 12.72 -20.16 23.54
C GLY A 378 12.15 -18.98 22.74
N PRO A 379 11.39 -19.23 21.67
CA PRO A 379 10.79 -18.17 20.87
C PRO A 379 9.75 -17.40 21.69
N VAL A 380 9.82 -16.07 21.66
CA VAL A 380 8.83 -15.17 22.26
C VAL A 380 7.87 -14.74 21.16
N HIS A 381 6.66 -15.30 21.19
CA HIS A 381 5.62 -15.03 20.21
C HIS A 381 4.87 -13.73 20.56
N LEU A 382 4.77 -12.84 19.58
CA LEU A 382 4.29 -11.48 19.82
C LEU A 382 2.78 -11.43 20.07
N ASN A 383 2.02 -12.31 19.40
CA ASN A 383 0.59 -12.49 19.68
C ASN A 383 0.32 -12.99 21.11
N GLN A 384 1.11 -13.95 21.60
CA GLN A 384 0.99 -14.47 22.96
C GLN A 384 1.31 -13.38 23.99
N GLU A 385 2.35 -12.58 23.76
CA GLU A 385 2.71 -11.48 24.67
C GLU A 385 1.58 -10.44 24.77
N MET A 386 0.95 -10.09 23.65
CA MET A 386 -0.21 -9.20 23.63
C MET A 386 -1.40 -9.75 24.44
N VAL A 387 -1.64 -11.07 24.38
CA VAL A 387 -2.69 -11.74 25.16
C VAL A 387 -2.32 -11.82 26.64
N CYS A 388 -1.08 -12.17 26.97
CA CYS A 388 -0.58 -12.25 28.35
C CYS A 388 -0.67 -10.91 29.09
N ARG A 389 -0.46 -9.80 28.38
CA ARG A 389 -0.65 -8.44 28.91
C ARG A 389 -2.12 -8.00 29.02
N GLY A 390 -3.06 -8.84 28.56
CA GLY A 390 -4.48 -8.51 28.53
C GLY A 390 -4.86 -7.45 27.51
N LEU A 391 -4.00 -7.19 26.52
CA LEU A 391 -4.16 -6.15 25.50
C LEU A 391 -4.89 -6.65 24.25
N ALA A 392 -5.00 -7.98 24.11
CA ALA A 392 -5.75 -8.67 23.08
C ALA A 392 -6.32 -9.98 23.64
N ARG A 393 -7.28 -10.58 22.92
CA ARG A 393 -7.74 -11.95 23.18
C ARG A 393 -7.31 -12.89 22.07
N TRP A 394 -7.07 -14.14 22.45
CA TRP A 394 -6.70 -15.19 21.50
C TRP A 394 -7.88 -15.60 20.61
N VAL A 395 -7.60 -15.88 19.34
CA VAL A 395 -8.54 -16.51 18.40
C VAL A 395 -7.86 -17.58 17.58
N GLU A 396 -8.60 -18.66 17.29
CA GLU A 396 -8.13 -19.81 16.50
C GLU A 396 -8.25 -19.60 15.00
#